data_AF-A0A1F2RP41-F1
#
_entry.id   AF-A0A1F2RP41-F1
#
_cell.length_a   1.000
_cell.length_b   1.000
_cell.length_c   1.000
_cell.angle_alpha   90.00
_cell.angle_beta   90.00
_cell.angle_gamma   90.00
#
_symmetry.space_group_name_H-M   'P 1'
#
loop_
_entity.id
_entity.type
_entity.pdbx_description
1 polymer ?
#
loop_
_entity_poly.entity_id
_entity_poly.type
_entity_poly.pdbx_seq_one_letter_code
_entity_poly.pdbx_strand_id
1 'polypeptide(L)'
;MARVPITVMGCRCERCGYEWIPREPDVEPEACPKCKSAYWNRPKKHGEKVASMTSYDDFRSVIEKTIRDAGTPLTWTEIRTIGRLPQKFPNNQWVHQLEKDIGLRRTKDAHGIIKWALG
;
A
#
# COMPACT_ATOMS: atom_id res chain seq x y z
N MET A 1 26.03 9.63 -41.81
CA MET A 1 26.35 9.96 -40.41
C MET A 1 26.39 8.66 -39.62
N ALA A 2 27.54 8.30 -39.05
CA ALA A 2 27.65 7.11 -38.20
C ALA A 2 27.04 7.40 -36.83
N ARG A 3 26.23 6.48 -36.31
CA ARG A 3 25.70 6.54 -34.94
C ARG A 3 26.54 5.60 -34.08
N VAL A 4 26.96 6.07 -32.91
CA VAL A 4 27.68 5.28 -31.91
C VAL A 4 26.86 5.25 -30.61
N PRO A 5 26.84 4.12 -29.89
CA PRO A 5 26.17 4.05 -28.59
C PRO A 5 26.95 4.89 -27.56
N ILE A 6 26.23 5.70 -26.79
CA ILE A 6 26.78 6.44 -25.64
C ILE A 6 26.22 5.87 -24.34
N THR A 7 27.10 5.63 -23.37
CA THR A 7 26.71 5.23 -22.01
C THR A 7 26.77 6.47 -21.13
N VAL A 8 25.66 6.82 -20.48
CA VAL A 8 25.57 8.01 -19.62
C VAL A 8 25.20 7.58 -18.21
N MET A 9 25.85 8.17 -17.22
CA MET A 9 25.51 7.95 -15.81
C MET A 9 24.28 8.78 -15.44
N GLY A 10 23.30 8.13 -14.80
CA GLY A 10 22.06 8.75 -14.36
C GLY A 10 21.83 8.56 -12.86
N CYS A 11 20.95 9.37 -12.30
CA CYS A 11 20.48 9.27 -10.93
C CYS A 11 19.16 8.50 -10.89
N ARG A 12 18.97 7.70 -9.84
CA ARG A 12 17.71 7.02 -9.53
C ARG A 12 17.22 7.44 -8.16
N CYS A 13 15.95 7.84 -8.06
CA CYS A 13 15.36 8.22 -6.78
C CYS A 13 14.95 6.96 -6.00
N GLU A 14 15.52 6.78 -4.81
CA GLU A 14 15.19 5.66 -3.90
C GLU A 14 13.79 5.77 -3.28
N ARG A 15 13.11 6.92 -3.43
CA ARG A 15 11.77 7.17 -2.87
C ARG A 15 10.64 6.94 -3.87
N CYS A 16 10.83 7.31 -5.14
CA CYS A 16 9.79 7.20 -6.17
C CYS A 16 10.20 6.37 -7.40
N GLY A 17 11.45 5.90 -7.45
CA GLY A 17 11.97 5.04 -8.52
C GLY A 17 12.30 5.75 -9.83
N TYR A 18 12.08 7.07 -9.94
CA TYR A 18 12.34 7.82 -11.17
C TYR A 18 13.84 7.86 -11.49
N GLU A 19 14.17 7.70 -12.76
CA GLU A 19 15.53 7.75 -13.30
C GLU A 19 15.68 9.01 -14.17
N TRP A 20 16.78 9.72 -14.01
CA TRP A 20 17.07 10.92 -14.81
C TRP A 20 18.57 11.10 -15.00
N ILE A 21 18.92 11.79 -16.08
CA ILE A 21 20.29 12.22 -16.34
C ILE A 21 20.44 13.63 -15.72
N PRO A 22 21.32 13.83 -14.74
CA PRO A 22 21.58 15.16 -14.19
C PRO A 22 22.20 16.06 -15.28
N ARG A 23 21.94 17.38 -15.19
CA ARG A 23 22.51 18.35 -16.14
C ARG A 23 24.03 18.46 -15.99
N GLU A 24 24.50 18.34 -14.76
CA GLU A 24 25.91 18.35 -14.39
C GLU A 24 26.23 16.99 -13.76
N PRO A 25 27.02 16.12 -14.42
CA PRO A 25 27.24 14.75 -13.99
C PRO A 25 28.03 14.66 -12.67
N ASP A 26 28.87 15.65 -12.39
CA ASP A 26 29.73 15.71 -11.21
C ASP A 26 29.06 16.38 -10.00
N VAL A 27 27.87 16.95 -10.19
CA VAL A 27 27.12 17.64 -9.12
C VAL A 27 25.94 16.77 -8.69
N GLU A 28 25.93 16.40 -7.41
CA GLU A 28 24.78 15.68 -6.85
C GLU A 28 23.53 16.58 -6.91
N PRO A 29 22.42 16.10 -7.49
CA PRO A 29 21.21 16.90 -7.57
C PRO A 29 20.65 17.18 -6.17
N GLU A 30 20.12 18.38 -5.96
CA GLU A 30 19.54 18.74 -4.66
C GLU A 30 18.23 18.01 -4.39
N ALA A 31 17.44 17.71 -5.43
CA ALA A 31 16.14 17.08 -5.32
C ALA A 31 15.78 16.22 -6.53
N CYS A 32 14.89 15.25 -6.32
CA CYS A 32 14.31 14.49 -7.43
C CYS A 32 13.38 15.39 -8.26
N PRO A 33 13.53 15.45 -9.60
CA PRO A 33 12.68 16.28 -10.47
C PRO A 33 11.22 15.82 -10.50
N LYS A 34 10.93 14.54 -10.21
CA LYS A 34 9.57 13.99 -10.21
C LYS A 34 8.81 14.25 -8.90
N CYS A 35 9.38 13.84 -7.76
CA CYS A 35 8.70 13.93 -6.46
C CYS A 35 9.15 15.13 -5.60
N LYS A 36 10.10 15.92 -6.08
CA LYS A 36 10.67 17.12 -5.41
C LYS A 36 11.28 16.83 -4.04
N SER A 37 11.63 15.58 -3.77
CA SER A 37 12.24 15.21 -2.49
C SER A 37 13.72 15.54 -2.48
N ALA A 38 14.17 16.29 -1.48
CA ALA A 38 15.59 16.54 -1.22
C ALA A 38 16.35 15.27 -0.79
N TYR A 39 15.64 14.28 -0.25
CA TYR A 39 16.21 13.01 0.21
C TYR A 39 16.07 11.91 -0.85
N TRP A 40 16.23 12.26 -2.13
CA TRP A 40 16.01 11.34 -3.23
C TRP A 40 16.99 10.15 -3.24
N ASN A 41 18.18 10.34 -2.67
CA ASN A 41 19.29 9.38 -2.54
C ASN A 41 19.25 8.58 -1.23
N ARG A 42 18.11 8.58 -0.52
CA ARG A 42 17.95 7.81 0.72
C ARG A 42 16.63 7.05 0.67
N PRO A 43 16.59 5.81 1.18
CA PRO A 43 15.35 5.07 1.26
C PRO A 43 14.47 5.75 2.33
N LYS A 44 13.15 5.65 2.16
CA LYS A 44 12.24 6.11 3.22
C LYS A 44 12.47 5.22 4.45
N LYS A 45 12.71 5.84 5.63
CA LYS A 45 12.87 5.15 6.93
C LYS A 45 11.66 4.28 7.35
N HIS A 46 10.58 4.27 6.56
CA HIS A 46 9.38 3.47 6.76
C HIS A 46 8.94 2.83 5.45
N GLY A 47 9.74 1.90 4.90
CA GLY A 47 9.44 1.37 3.57
C GLY A 47 10.28 0.18 3.12
N GLU A 48 10.56 -0.78 4.00
CA GLU A 48 10.57 -2.17 3.52
C GLU A 48 9.22 -2.40 2.86
N LYS A 49 9.24 -2.83 1.59
CA LYS A 49 8.09 -3.17 0.73
C LYS A 49 6.79 -3.46 1.49
N VAL A 50 6.04 -2.43 1.84
CA VAL A 50 4.59 -2.55 1.89
C VAL A 50 4.18 -2.02 0.53
N ALA A 51 4.11 -2.93 -0.44
CA ALA A 51 3.33 -2.66 -1.64
C ALA A 51 2.02 -2.06 -1.15
N SER A 52 1.81 -0.78 -1.47
CA SER A 52 0.51 -0.10 -1.44
C SER A 52 -0.59 -0.84 -0.69
N MET A 53 -0.65 -0.75 0.64
CA MET A 53 -1.88 -1.11 1.35
C MET A 53 -2.91 0.03 1.20
N THR A 54 -3.13 0.44 -0.05
CA THR A 54 -3.91 1.61 -0.48
C THR A 54 -4.90 1.27 -1.58
N SER A 55 -4.90 0.04 -2.09
CA SER A 55 -5.90 -0.44 -3.02
C SER A 55 -7.05 -1.13 -2.29
N TYR A 56 -8.25 -0.99 -2.84
CA TYR A 56 -9.40 -1.80 -2.45
C TYR A 56 -9.10 -3.30 -2.60
N ASP A 57 -8.34 -3.69 -3.63
CA ASP A 57 -8.05 -5.10 -3.92
C ASP A 57 -7.15 -5.75 -2.86
N ASP A 58 -6.11 -5.03 -2.42
CA ASP A 58 -5.25 -5.46 -1.32
C ASP A 58 -6.04 -5.54 -0.01
N PHE A 59 -6.88 -4.54 0.26
CA PHE A 59 -7.77 -4.55 1.42
C PHE A 59 -8.72 -5.75 1.39
N ARG A 60 -9.41 -5.98 0.25
CA ARG A 60 -10.31 -7.10 0.04
C ARG A 60 -9.61 -8.43 0.30
N SER A 61 -8.46 -8.65 -0.31
CA SER A 61 -7.69 -9.88 -0.20
C SER A 61 -7.28 -10.17 1.25
N VAL A 62 -6.85 -9.14 1.99
CA VAL A 62 -6.49 -9.28 3.42
C VAL A 62 -7.72 -9.61 4.26
N ILE A 63 -8.84 -8.90 4.07
CA ILE A 63 -10.08 -9.14 4.83
C ILE A 63 -10.61 -10.55 4.57
N GLU A 64 -10.73 -10.93 3.30
CA GLU A 64 -11.24 -12.24 2.90
C GLU A 64 -10.39 -13.36 3.49
N LYS A 65 -9.06 -13.28 3.31
CA LYS A 65 -8.12 -14.28 3.84
C LYS A 65 -8.22 -14.38 5.36
N THR A 66 -8.24 -13.25 6.06
CA THR A 66 -8.28 -13.22 7.53
C THR A 66 -9.54 -13.87 8.07
N ILE A 67 -10.71 -13.57 7.50
CA ILE A 67 -11.98 -14.14 7.96
C ILE A 67 -12.06 -15.63 7.59
N ARG A 68 -11.60 -16.01 6.39
CA ARG A 68 -11.57 -17.40 5.93
C ARG A 68 -10.67 -18.27 6.81
N ASP A 69 -9.46 -17.80 7.13
CA ASP A 69 -8.48 -18.52 7.95
C ASP A 69 -8.94 -18.65 9.41
N ALA A 70 -9.64 -17.64 9.94
CA ALA A 70 -10.15 -17.68 11.31
C ALA A 70 -11.37 -18.60 11.50
N GLY A 71 -12.15 -18.85 10.44
CA GLY A 71 -13.31 -19.75 10.47
C GLY A 71 -14.44 -19.33 11.42
N THR A 72 -14.35 -18.15 12.04
CA THR A 72 -15.31 -17.63 13.02
C THR A 72 -15.57 -16.14 12.79
N PRO A 73 -16.73 -15.60 13.22
CA PRO A 73 -17.01 -14.17 13.07
C PRO A 73 -16.06 -13.31 13.91
N LEU A 74 -15.30 -12.42 13.26
CA LEU A 74 -14.30 -11.57 13.89
C LEU A 74 -14.75 -10.12 14.02
N THR A 75 -14.28 -9.42 15.03
CA THR A 75 -14.42 -7.96 15.14
C THR A 75 -13.42 -7.24 14.25
N TRP A 76 -13.69 -5.97 13.94
CA TRP A 76 -12.74 -5.12 13.20
C TRP A 76 -11.35 -5.07 13.87
N THR A 77 -11.30 -5.00 15.20
CA THR A 77 -10.03 -4.94 15.93
C THR A 77 -9.19 -6.20 15.75
N GLU A 78 -9.83 -7.37 15.76
CA GLU A 78 -9.17 -8.65 15.49
C GLU A 78 -8.67 -8.71 14.05
N ILE A 79 -9.53 -8.39 13.08
CA ILE A 79 -9.16 -8.37 11.66
C ILE A 79 -7.99 -7.43 11.39
N ARG A 80 -8.02 -6.22 11.95
CA ARG A 80 -6.94 -5.23 11.83
C ARG A 80 -5.63 -5.75 12.40
N THR A 81 -5.68 -6.46 13.52
CA THR A 81 -4.50 -6.99 14.20
C THR A 81 -3.90 -8.16 13.43
N ILE A 82 -4.73 -9.11 12.99
CA ILE A 82 -4.29 -10.29 12.22
C ILE A 82 -3.77 -9.86 10.83
N GLY A 83 -4.55 -9.05 10.12
CA GLY A 83 -4.20 -8.53 8.79
C GLY A 83 -3.16 -7.42 8.79
N ARG A 84 -2.63 -7.03 9.96
CA ARG A 84 -1.67 -5.92 10.16
C ARG A 84 -2.06 -4.66 9.37
N LEU A 85 -3.34 -4.33 9.40
CA LEU A 85 -3.88 -3.21 8.64
C LEU A 85 -3.47 -1.88 9.29
N PRO A 86 -2.92 -0.91 8.52
CA PRO A 86 -2.49 0.39 9.05
C PRO A 86 -3.67 1.28 9.43
N GLN A 87 -4.87 0.99 8.91
CA GLN A 87 -6.07 1.80 9.10
C GLN A 87 -6.64 1.59 10.50
N LYS A 88 -6.92 2.69 11.22
CA LYS A 88 -7.55 2.64 12.55
C LYS A 88 -9.01 2.19 12.49
N PHE A 89 -9.73 2.61 11.47
CA PHE A 89 -11.14 2.29 11.22
C PHE A 89 -11.32 1.81 9.77
N PRO A 90 -12.30 0.95 9.47
CA PRO A 90 -12.55 0.51 8.10
C PRO A 90 -13.20 1.64 7.30
N ASN A 91 -12.82 1.77 6.03
CA ASN A 91 -13.47 2.70 5.11
C ASN A 91 -14.87 2.17 4.72
N ASN A 92 -15.93 2.90 5.07
CA ASN A 92 -17.32 2.49 4.84
C ASN A 92 -17.64 2.17 3.36
N GLN A 93 -17.07 2.91 2.40
CA GLN A 93 -17.28 2.62 0.98
C GLN A 93 -16.70 1.25 0.61
N TRP A 94 -15.51 0.92 1.12
CA TRP A 94 -14.90 -0.37 0.88
C TRP A 94 -15.65 -1.49 1.58
N VAL A 95 -16.19 -1.25 2.77
CA VAL A 95 -17.05 -2.25 3.45
C VAL A 95 -18.27 -2.58 2.61
N HIS A 96 -18.99 -1.57 2.11
CA HIS A 96 -20.14 -1.79 1.24
C HIS A 96 -19.78 -2.49 -0.07
N GLN A 97 -18.59 -2.22 -0.60
CA GLN A 97 -18.10 -2.94 -1.77
C GLN A 97 -17.79 -4.40 -1.43
N LEU A 98 -17.20 -4.70 -0.27
CA LEU A 98 -16.98 -6.09 0.19
C LEU A 98 -18.27 -6.86 0.45
N GLU A 99 -19.30 -6.20 0.96
CA GLU A 99 -20.64 -6.79 1.14
C GLU A 99 -21.19 -7.30 -0.21
N LYS A 100 -20.91 -6.59 -1.31
CA LYS A 100 -21.32 -6.99 -2.67
C LYS A 100 -20.39 -8.03 -3.29
N ASP A 101 -19.08 -7.84 -3.13
CA ASP A 101 -18.07 -8.55 -3.91
C ASP A 101 -17.66 -9.91 -3.32
N ILE A 102 -17.62 -10.03 -1.99
CA ILE A 102 -17.25 -11.27 -1.28
C ILE A 102 -18.35 -11.77 -0.34
N GLY A 103 -19.54 -11.16 -0.40
CA GLY A 103 -20.67 -11.54 0.47
C GLY A 103 -20.38 -11.31 1.95
N LEU A 104 -19.60 -10.27 2.29
CA LEU A 104 -19.29 -9.93 3.67
C LEU A 104 -20.59 -9.66 4.45
N ARG A 105 -20.76 -10.30 5.62
CA ARG A 105 -21.88 -10.07 6.53
C ARG A 105 -21.40 -9.45 7.83
N ARG A 106 -22.12 -8.43 8.29
CA ARG A 106 -21.90 -7.76 9.58
C ARG A 106 -23.06 -8.05 10.52
N THR A 107 -22.80 -8.79 11.58
CA THR A 107 -23.79 -9.14 12.60
C THR A 107 -23.47 -8.41 13.90
N LYS A 108 -24.47 -7.80 14.52
CA LYS A 108 -24.33 -7.12 15.81
C LYS A 108 -24.63 -8.10 16.92
N ASP A 109 -23.75 -8.23 17.91
CA ASP A 109 -24.00 -9.07 19.08
C ASP A 109 -24.85 -8.36 20.15
N ALA A 110 -25.17 -9.10 21.22
CA ALA A 110 -25.96 -8.60 22.34
C ALA A 110 -25.30 -7.41 23.08
N HIS A 111 -23.99 -7.26 22.98
CA HIS A 111 -23.22 -6.16 23.57
C HIS A 111 -23.03 -4.99 22.60
N GLY A 112 -23.57 -5.09 21.39
CA GLY A 112 -23.53 -4.06 20.37
C GLY A 112 -22.27 -4.04 19.51
N ILE A 113 -21.41 -5.07 19.61
CA ILE A 113 -20.17 -5.21 18.84
C ILE A 113 -20.49 -5.80 17.46
N ILE A 114 -19.90 -5.22 16.42
CA ILE A 114 -20.07 -5.67 15.04
C ILE A 114 -19.05 -6.77 14.74
N LYS A 115 -19.54 -7.96 14.42
CA LYS A 115 -18.77 -9.11 13.95
C LYS A 115 -18.92 -9.29 12.44
N TRP A 116 -17.81 -9.59 11.79
CA TRP A 116 -17.63 -9.70 10.36
C TRP A 116 -17.42 -11.18 10.03
N ALA A 117 -18.20 -11.70 9.10
CA ALA A 117 -18.10 -13.07 8.62
C ALA A 117 -18.34 -13.11 7.10
N LEU A 118 -17.81 -14.14 6.43
CA LEU A 118 -18.18 -14.42 5.04
C LEU A 118 -19.51 -15.19 5.04
N GLY A 119 -20.39 -14.83 4.12
CA GLY A 119 -21.77 -15.28 4.09
C GLY A 119 -22.16 -16.13 2.90
#